data_AF-A0A6M3X2D8-F1
#
_entry.id   AF-A0A6M3X2D8-F1
#
_cell.length_a   1.000
_cell.length_b   1.000
_cell.length_c   1.000
_cell.angle_alpha   90.00
_cell.angle_beta   90.00
_cell.angle_gamma   90.00
#
_symmetry.space_group_name_H-M   'P 1'
#
loop_
_entity.id
_entity.type
_entity.pdbx_description
1 polymer ?
#
loop_
_entity_poly.entity_id
_entity_poly.type
_entity_poly.pdbx_seq_one_letter_code
_entity_poly.pdbx_strand_id
1 'polypeptide(L)'
;NIQGIGGSILPMLSHGPVPPAPSPCVGVLYDRHKTRPAKYYGGSVSTMPNPPTISFSFTLANMSSPGTSSSIGEFPILVGAFQINSLVATLAALGMIPGAAYSPRLYNRAVLGNVKPNFPHKFSDLNGREVTIFLPFIVG
;
A
#
# COMPACT_ATOMS: atom_id res chain seq x y z
N ASN A 1 -23.47 -7.30 18.47
CA ASN A 1 -22.39 -8.01 17.76
C ASN A 1 -21.04 -7.45 18.23
N ILE A 2 -20.44 -8.05 19.26
CA ILE A 2 -19.20 -7.55 19.89
C ILE A 2 -18.02 -7.69 18.92
N GLN A 3 -18.01 -8.74 18.09
CA GLN A 3 -16.98 -9.00 17.09
C GLN A 3 -16.99 -7.96 15.96
N GLY A 4 -18.18 -7.52 15.51
CA GLY A 4 -18.29 -6.46 14.51
C GLY A 4 -17.84 -5.09 15.02
N ILE A 5 -18.18 -4.73 16.26
CA ILE A 5 -17.82 -3.44 16.86
C ILE A 5 -16.33 -3.40 17.24
N GLY A 6 -15.81 -4.47 17.85
CA GLY A 6 -14.37 -4.60 18.12
C GLY A 6 -13.56 -4.68 16.82
N GLY A 7 -14.11 -5.34 15.80
CA GLY A 7 -13.57 -5.43 14.47
C GLY A 7 -13.52 -4.08 13.76
N SER A 8 -14.53 -3.22 13.88
CA SER A 8 -14.56 -1.93 13.16
C SER A 8 -13.56 -0.89 13.65
N ILE A 9 -13.09 -0.99 14.90
CA ILE A 9 -12.14 -0.02 15.48
C ILE A 9 -10.74 -0.17 14.85
N LEU A 10 -10.33 -1.41 14.55
CA LEU A 10 -8.99 -1.72 14.05
C LEU A 10 -8.74 -1.22 12.61
N PRO A 11 -9.68 -1.35 11.65
CA PRO A 11 -9.57 -0.73 10.33
C PRO A 11 -9.64 0.79 10.40
N MET A 12 -10.44 1.37 11.30
CA MET A 12 -10.46 2.84 11.44
C MET A 12 -9.09 3.39 11.86
N LEU A 13 -8.38 2.67 12.73
CA LEU A 13 -7.01 3.02 13.11
C LEU A 13 -6.03 2.80 11.95
N SER A 14 -6.13 1.66 11.25
CA SER A 14 -5.23 1.28 10.15
C SER A 14 -5.45 2.10 8.86
N HIS A 15 -6.65 2.60 8.63
CA HIS A 15 -7.00 3.39 7.44
C HIS A 15 -6.39 4.80 7.48
N GLY A 16 -5.90 5.25 8.63
CA GLY A 16 -5.16 6.52 8.76
C GLY A 16 -3.79 6.46 8.07
N PRO A 17 -2.86 5.60 8.52
CA PRO A 17 -1.48 5.60 8.03
C PRO A 17 -1.27 4.83 6.72
N VAL A 18 -2.03 3.76 6.46
CA VAL A 18 -1.72 2.83 5.36
C VAL A 18 -2.00 3.40 3.96
N PRO A 19 -3.13 4.10 3.69
CA PRO A 19 -3.39 4.71 2.38
C PRO A 19 -2.47 5.88 1.99
N PRO A 20 -2.07 6.81 2.89
CA PRO A 20 -1.15 7.89 2.54
C PRO A 20 0.32 7.48 2.50
N ALA A 21 0.73 6.38 3.15
CA ALA A 21 2.14 5.92 3.22
C ALA A 21 2.87 5.76 1.87
N PRO A 22 2.23 5.36 0.75
CA PRO A 22 2.87 5.35 -0.57
C PRO A 22 3.16 6.74 -1.13
N SER A 23 2.46 7.80 -0.68
CA SER A 23 2.64 9.17 -1.17
C SER A 23 4.04 9.74 -0.94
N PRO A 24 4.67 9.62 0.25
CA PRO A 24 6.06 10.03 0.44
C PRO A 24 7.05 9.24 -0.43
N CYS A 25 6.79 7.96 -0.76
CA CYS A 25 7.60 7.22 -1.74
C CYS A 25 7.56 7.88 -3.13
N VAL A 26 6.37 8.32 -3.57
CA VAL A 26 6.22 9.06 -4.83
C VAL A 26 6.92 10.42 -4.77
N GLY A 27 6.91 11.09 -3.61
CA GLY A 27 7.65 12.33 -3.39
C GLY A 27 9.17 12.17 -3.57
N VAL A 28 9.75 11.10 -3.00
CA VAL A 28 11.17 10.77 -3.21
C VAL A 28 11.45 10.50 -4.70
N LEU A 29 10.62 9.69 -5.36
CA LEU A 29 10.75 9.41 -6.80
C LEU A 29 10.69 10.70 -7.64
N TYR A 30 9.80 11.62 -7.29
CA TYR A 30 9.65 12.90 -7.97
C TYR A 30 10.88 13.80 -7.81
N ASP A 31 11.45 13.89 -6.61
CA ASP A 31 12.63 14.73 -6.35
C ASP A 31 13.85 14.27 -7.18
N ARG A 32 14.01 12.95 -7.34
CA ARG A 32 15.14 12.36 -8.08
C ARG A 32 14.96 12.40 -9.59
N HIS A 33 13.78 12.06 -10.09
CA HIS A 33 13.54 12.02 -11.54
C HIS A 33 13.10 13.37 -12.11
N LYS A 34 12.63 14.32 -11.28
CA LYS A 34 12.06 15.62 -11.66
C LYS A 34 11.04 15.57 -12.80
N THR A 35 10.41 14.42 -12.98
CA THR A 35 9.41 14.16 -14.02
C THR A 35 8.13 13.72 -13.33
N ARG A 36 6.99 14.16 -13.88
CA ARG A 36 5.63 13.84 -13.38
C ARG A 36 5.02 12.55 -13.93
N PRO A 37 5.32 12.08 -15.16
CA PRO A 37 4.56 10.97 -15.72
C PRO A 37 5.01 9.63 -15.13
N ALA A 38 4.05 8.86 -14.60
CA ALA A 38 4.28 7.55 -14.00
C ALA A 38 4.98 6.54 -14.94
N LYS A 39 4.85 6.74 -16.26
CA LYS A 39 5.47 5.91 -17.30
C LYS A 39 7.00 5.98 -17.32
N TYR A 40 7.62 6.94 -16.62
CA TYR A 40 9.07 7.10 -16.57
C TYR A 40 9.72 6.48 -15.33
N TYR A 41 8.93 6.09 -14.32
CA TYR A 41 9.45 5.43 -13.09
C TYR A 41 9.65 3.92 -13.22
N GLY A 42 9.46 3.37 -14.42
CA GLY A 42 9.66 1.93 -14.68
C GLY A 42 11.09 1.50 -14.39
N GLY A 43 11.23 0.41 -13.62
CA GLY A 43 12.53 -0.16 -13.27
C GLY A 43 13.21 0.48 -12.06
N SER A 44 12.48 1.27 -11.26
CA SER A 44 13.01 1.88 -10.04
C SER A 44 13.59 0.87 -9.05
N VAL A 45 13.15 -0.40 -9.09
CA VAL A 45 13.70 -1.46 -8.21
C VAL A 45 15.18 -1.72 -8.48
N SER A 46 15.64 -1.56 -9.73
CA SER A 46 17.05 -1.78 -10.09
C SER A 46 17.95 -0.59 -9.76
N THR A 47 17.39 0.60 -9.62
CA THR A 47 18.14 1.85 -9.42
C THR A 47 18.14 2.31 -7.97
N MET A 48 17.03 2.12 -7.25
CA MET A 48 16.85 2.41 -5.82
C MET A 48 15.90 1.37 -5.21
N PRO A 49 16.40 0.30 -4.58
CA PRO A 49 15.55 -0.79 -4.10
C PRO A 49 14.72 -0.43 -2.85
N ASN A 50 15.17 0.51 -2.03
CA ASN A 50 14.54 0.81 -0.74
C ASN A 50 13.14 1.46 -0.85
N PRO A 51 12.95 2.60 -1.56
CA PRO A 51 11.63 3.22 -1.67
C PRO A 51 10.53 2.34 -2.30
N PRO A 52 10.78 1.56 -3.38
CA PRO A 52 9.77 0.67 -3.94
C PRO A 52 9.45 -0.49 -3.00
N THR A 53 10.44 -1.07 -2.30
CA THR A 53 10.16 -2.16 -1.33
C THR A 53 9.24 -1.70 -0.20
N ILE A 54 9.46 -0.51 0.35
CA ILE A 54 8.58 0.08 1.38
C ILE A 54 7.17 0.33 0.81
N SER A 55 7.09 0.92 -0.39
CA SER A 55 5.81 1.17 -1.08
C SER A 55 5.05 -0.13 -1.36
N PHE A 56 5.75 -1.22 -1.68
CA PHE A 56 5.17 -2.55 -1.87
C PHE A 56 4.56 -3.10 -0.59
N SER A 57 5.28 -3.01 0.55
CA SER A 57 4.76 -3.43 1.85
C SER A 57 3.48 -2.69 2.23
N PHE A 58 3.42 -1.37 2.00
CA PHE A 58 2.19 -0.60 2.22
C PHE A 58 1.07 -0.92 1.23
N THR A 59 1.40 -1.25 -0.02
CA THR A 59 0.40 -1.72 -1.01
C THR A 59 -0.23 -3.05 -0.58
N LEU A 60 0.57 -3.96 -0.01
CA LEU A 60 0.07 -5.21 0.56
C LEU A 60 -0.79 -4.97 1.81
N ALA A 61 -0.42 -4.01 2.66
CA ALA A 61 -1.23 -3.61 3.80
C ALA A 61 -2.56 -2.94 3.41
N ASN A 62 -2.59 -2.20 2.30
CA ASN A 62 -3.83 -1.63 1.74
C ASN A 62 -4.79 -2.70 1.19
N MET A 63 -4.26 -3.85 0.76
CA MET A 63 -5.05 -4.98 0.26
C MET A 63 -5.54 -5.91 1.40
N SER A 64 -5.23 -5.60 2.65
CA SER A 64 -5.51 -6.47 3.79
C SER A 64 -4.89 -7.86 3.63
N SER A 65 -3.66 -7.91 3.10
CA SER A 65 -2.89 -9.15 3.00
C SER A 65 -2.80 -9.82 4.39
N PRO A 66 -2.89 -11.16 4.46
CA PRO A 66 -2.76 -11.88 5.73
C PRO A 66 -1.43 -11.50 6.41
N GLY A 67 -1.51 -11.13 7.68
CA GLY A 67 -0.37 -10.67 8.49
C GLY A 67 -0.24 -9.14 8.62
N THR A 68 -1.15 -8.36 8.03
CA THR A 68 -1.17 -6.88 8.16
C THR A 68 -2.24 -6.42 9.17
N SER A 69 -2.07 -5.23 9.75
CA SER A 69 -3.02 -4.64 10.72
C SER A 69 -4.44 -4.51 10.15
N SER A 70 -4.56 -4.16 8.86
CA SER A 70 -5.83 -4.06 8.12
C SER A 70 -6.59 -5.39 8.08
N SER A 71 -5.89 -6.52 7.88
CA SER A 71 -6.48 -7.86 7.89
C SER A 71 -7.10 -8.19 9.25
N ILE A 72 -6.43 -7.86 10.36
CA ILE A 72 -6.90 -8.19 11.72
C ILE A 72 -8.24 -7.51 12.02
N GLY A 73 -8.51 -6.36 11.40
CA GLY A 73 -9.75 -5.62 11.55
C GLY A 73 -10.88 -6.06 10.61
N GLU A 74 -10.58 -6.38 9.36
CA GLU A 74 -11.61 -6.70 8.35
C GLU A 74 -12.18 -8.12 8.48
N PHE A 75 -11.37 -9.10 8.91
CA PHE A 75 -11.85 -10.48 9.10
C PHE A 75 -12.96 -10.61 10.15
N PRO A 76 -12.84 -10.03 11.37
CA PRO A 76 -13.90 -10.06 12.39
C PRO A 76 -15.19 -9.36 11.94
N ILE A 77 -15.09 -8.31 11.12
CA ILE A 77 -16.25 -7.61 10.55
C ILE A 77 -16.98 -8.53 9.59
N LEU A 78 -16.25 -9.26 8.72
CA LEU A 78 -16.84 -10.21 7.79
C LEU A 78 -17.57 -11.35 8.54
N VAL A 79 -16.93 -11.91 9.57
CA VAL A 79 -17.54 -12.94 10.44
C VAL A 79 -18.78 -12.41 11.16
N GLY A 80 -18.71 -11.18 11.69
CA GLY A 80 -19.85 -10.53 12.33
C GLY A 80 -21.00 -10.27 11.35
N ALA A 81 -20.70 -9.88 10.10
CA ALA A 81 -21.71 -9.68 9.06
C ALA A 81 -22.39 -10.99 8.65
N PHE A 82 -21.62 -12.09 8.53
CA PHE A 82 -22.16 -13.42 8.22
C PHE A 82 -23.15 -13.92 9.26
N GLN A 83 -22.97 -13.60 10.54
CA GLN A 83 -23.90 -14.00 11.60
C GLN A 83 -25.23 -13.23 11.57
N ILE A 84 -25.26 -12.02 11.00
CA ILE A 84 -26.47 -11.19 10.94
C ILE A 84 -27.20 -11.39 9.61
N ASN A 85 -26.48 -11.30 8.49
CA ASN A 85 -27.06 -11.44 7.16
C ASN A 85 -26.02 -11.88 6.13
N SER A 86 -26.19 -13.12 5.64
CA SER A 86 -25.31 -13.72 4.63
C SER A 86 -25.26 -12.91 3.32
N LEU A 87 -26.35 -12.26 2.90
CA LEU A 87 -26.37 -11.46 1.67
C LEU A 87 -25.50 -10.21 1.76
N VAL A 88 -25.44 -9.58 2.94
CA VAL A 88 -24.59 -8.39 3.15
C VAL A 88 -23.13 -8.82 3.20
N ALA A 89 -22.84 -9.96 3.82
CA ALA A 89 -21.50 -10.50 3.89
C ALA A 89 -20.94 -10.90 2.51
N THR A 90 -21.76 -11.49 1.62
CA THR A 90 -21.34 -11.83 0.26
C THR A 90 -21.08 -10.59 -0.60
N LEU A 91 -21.90 -9.54 -0.47
CA LEU A 91 -21.64 -8.25 -1.12
C LEU A 91 -20.35 -7.59 -0.63
N ALA A 92 -20.09 -7.62 0.69
CA ALA A 92 -18.84 -7.12 1.26
C ALA A 92 -17.62 -7.89 0.73
N ALA A 93 -17.69 -9.22 0.71
CA ALA A 93 -16.63 -10.06 0.18
C ALA A 93 -16.37 -9.80 -1.32
N LEU A 94 -17.42 -9.62 -2.12
CA LEU A 94 -17.30 -9.25 -3.54
C LEU A 94 -16.62 -7.89 -3.74
N GLY A 95 -16.85 -6.92 -2.85
CA GLY A 95 -16.21 -5.60 -2.89
C GLY A 95 -14.70 -5.62 -2.62
N MET A 96 -14.22 -6.57 -1.81
CA MET A 96 -12.79 -6.71 -1.49
C MET A 96 -11.96 -7.24 -2.66
N ILE A 97 -12.56 -8.12 -3.49
CA ILE A 97 -11.88 -8.77 -4.63
C ILE A 97 -11.27 -7.77 -5.63
N PRO A 98 -11.99 -6.76 -6.16
CA PRO A 98 -11.40 -5.80 -7.08
C PRO A 98 -10.32 -4.96 -6.40
N GLY A 99 -10.49 -4.55 -5.14
CA GLY A 99 -9.45 -3.81 -4.40
C GLY A 99 -8.13 -4.59 -4.32
N ALA A 100 -8.23 -5.89 -4.05
CA ALA A 100 -7.10 -6.80 -4.03
C ALA A 100 -6.50 -7.08 -5.43
N ALA A 101 -7.33 -7.13 -6.47
CA ALA A 101 -6.84 -7.34 -7.83
C ALA A 101 -6.11 -6.09 -8.39
N TYR A 102 -6.59 -4.89 -8.07
CA TYR A 102 -6.07 -3.64 -8.64
C TYR A 102 -4.78 -3.14 -7.97
N SER A 103 -4.66 -3.28 -6.65
CA SER A 103 -3.52 -2.75 -5.87
C SER A 103 -2.14 -3.25 -6.35
N PRO A 104 -1.87 -4.56 -6.40
CA PRO A 104 -0.59 -5.08 -6.91
C PRO A 104 -0.41 -4.85 -8.41
N ARG A 105 -1.51 -4.84 -9.18
CA ARG A 105 -1.45 -4.57 -10.63
C ARG A 105 -1.00 -3.13 -10.92
N LEU A 106 -1.47 -2.17 -10.13
CA LEU A 106 -1.06 -0.77 -10.22
C LEU A 106 0.40 -0.60 -9.82
N TYR A 107 0.81 -1.21 -8.70
CA TYR A 107 2.20 -1.21 -8.25
C TYR A 107 3.14 -1.80 -9.31
N ASN A 108 2.78 -2.94 -9.90
CA ASN A 108 3.56 -3.57 -10.96
C ASN A 108 3.72 -2.64 -12.16
N ARG A 109 2.65 -1.99 -12.64
CA ARG A 109 2.74 -1.05 -13.77
C ARG A 109 3.55 0.21 -13.49
N ALA A 110 3.59 0.66 -12.23
CA ALA A 110 4.26 1.90 -11.84
C ALA A 110 5.76 1.70 -11.58
N VAL A 111 6.13 0.58 -10.95
CA VAL A 111 7.45 0.38 -10.36
C VAL A 111 8.23 -0.76 -11.05
N LEU A 112 7.55 -1.85 -11.39
CA LEU A 112 8.16 -3.03 -12.00
C LEU A 112 8.21 -2.84 -13.53
N GLY A 113 9.39 -2.90 -14.11
CA GLY A 113 9.61 -2.67 -15.53
C GLY A 113 11.09 -2.52 -15.85
N ASN A 114 11.42 -2.41 -17.13
CA ASN A 114 12.81 -2.22 -17.54
C ASN A 114 13.20 -0.74 -17.42
N VAL A 115 14.43 -0.48 -16.96
CA VAL A 115 14.96 0.88 -16.79
C VAL A 115 15.07 1.53 -18.17
N LYS A 116 14.49 2.73 -18.33
CA LYS A 116 14.64 3.49 -19.57
C LYS A 116 16.03 4.14 -19.62
N PRO A 117 16.79 4.01 -20.74
CA PRO A 117 18.20 4.39 -20.81
C PRO A 117 18.48 5.90 -20.79
N ASN A 118 17.45 6.76 -20.79
CA ASN A 118 17.60 8.20 -20.98
C ASN A 118 17.73 9.02 -19.67
N PHE A 119 17.88 8.39 -18.50
CA PHE A 119 17.99 9.09 -17.22
C PHE A 119 19.39 8.98 -16.62
N PRO A 120 19.91 10.05 -15.98
CA PRO A 120 21.27 10.08 -15.47
C PRO A 120 21.48 9.03 -14.37
N HIS A 121 22.59 8.31 -14.47
CA HIS A 121 23.06 7.23 -13.58
C HIS A 121 23.33 7.62 -12.11
N LYS A 122 23.02 8.85 -11.68
CA LYS A 122 23.15 9.28 -10.28
C LYS A 122 21.85 9.01 -9.53
N PHE A 123 21.66 7.75 -9.17
CA PHE A 123 20.62 7.35 -8.24
C PHE A 123 21.26 7.22 -6.86
N SER A 124 20.81 8.03 -5.91
CA SER A 124 21.15 7.89 -4.50
C SER A 124 20.00 7.17 -3.81
N ASP A 125 20.28 6.30 -2.85
CA ASP A 125 19.21 5.67 -2.06
C ASP A 125 18.51 6.67 -1.11
N LEU A 126 17.67 6.14 -0.23
CA LEU A 126 17.01 6.92 0.79
C LEU A 126 18.02 7.62 1.70
N ASN A 127 17.83 8.91 1.91
CA ASN A 127 18.58 9.66 2.91
C ASN A 127 18.00 9.41 4.31
N GLY A 128 18.79 9.55 5.38
CA GLY A 128 18.34 9.30 6.76
C GLY A 128 17.11 10.13 7.16
N ARG A 129 16.94 11.33 6.59
CA ARG A 129 15.75 12.18 6.76
C ARG A 129 14.51 11.60 6.08
N GLU A 130 14.67 10.96 4.94
CA GLU A 130 13.55 10.33 4.23
C GLU A 130 13.05 9.12 5.02
N VAL A 131 13.96 8.33 5.63
CA VAL A 131 13.62 7.22 6.52
C VAL A 131 12.83 7.68 7.74
N THR A 132 13.17 8.83 8.34
CA THR A 132 12.39 9.39 9.46
C THR A 132 10.99 9.84 9.09
N ILE A 133 10.75 10.19 7.82
CA ILE A 133 9.40 10.51 7.32
C ILE A 133 8.56 9.23 7.16
N PHE A 134 9.18 8.09 6.87
CA PHE A 134 8.49 6.79 6.77
C PHE A 134 8.18 6.15 8.13
N LEU A 135 9.01 6.39 9.15
CA LEU A 135 8.84 5.86 10.51
C LEU A 135 7.43 5.99 11.12
N PRO A 136 6.75 7.16 11.09
CA PRO A 136 5.40 7.28 11.66
C PRO A 136 4.36 6.42 10.95
N PHE A 137 4.54 6.12 9.65
CA PHE A 137 3.62 5.28 8.89
C PHE A 137 3.84 3.78 9.14
N ILE A 138 5.06 3.39 9.55
CA ILE A 138 5.39 1.99 9.86
C ILE A 138 4.92 1.62 11.27
N VAL A 139 4.98 2.58 12.20
CA VAL A 139 4.60 2.37 13.61
C VAL A 139 3.10 2.57 13.86
N GLY A 140 2.45 3.39 13.01
CA GLY A 140 1.03 3.73 13.10
C GLY A 140 0.07 2.63 12.66
#